data_AF-A0A8T6DFN2-F1
#
_entry.id   AF-A0A8T6DFN2-F1
#
_cell.length_a   1.000
_cell.length_b   1.000
_cell.length_c   1.000
_cell.angle_alpha   90.00
_cell.angle_beta   90.00
_cell.angle_gamma   90.00
#
_symmetry.space_group_name_H-M   'P 1'
#
loop_
_entity.id
_entity.type
_entity.pdbx_description
1 polymer ?
#
loop_
_entity_poly.entity_id
_entity_poly.type
_entity_poly.pdbx_seq_one_letter_code
_entity_poly.pdbx_strand_id
1 'polypeptide(L)'
;MKSEDFLANLSRSLGREAVPTVTPDAATHLSLNAAMAQERALQVAEDMSERADELMANLERTAVEAAWRVFRTKSLKDAANYIREVARDIEARTMLRTQHAALDALNIEETMRGTGISLEVMAVDQEAPVDTKEAKRGELRRKAIVADVGITGVD
;
A
#
# COMPACT_ATOMS: atom_id res chain seq x y z
N MET A 1 -23.30 7.01 32.87
CA MET A 1 -24.46 7.57 32.14
C MET A 1 -24.47 6.93 30.76
N LYS A 2 -25.52 6.19 30.38
CA LYS A 2 -25.54 5.47 29.10
C LYS A 2 -25.78 6.45 27.96
N SER A 3 -25.16 6.23 26.81
CA SER A 3 -25.24 7.14 25.64
C SER A 3 -26.68 7.38 25.18
N GLU A 4 -27.54 6.37 25.33
CA GLU A 4 -28.97 6.42 25.01
C GLU A 4 -29.73 7.44 25.88
N ASP A 5 -29.42 7.53 27.17
CA ASP A 5 -30.07 8.48 28.09
C ASP A 5 -29.69 9.94 27.76
N PHE A 6 -28.45 10.16 27.31
CA PHE A 6 -27.97 11.48 26.90
C PHE A 6 -28.65 11.96 25.62
N LEU A 7 -28.74 11.09 24.61
CA LEU A 7 -29.37 11.42 23.33
C LEU A 7 -30.89 11.62 23.47
N ALA A 8 -31.54 10.85 24.36
CA ALA A 8 -32.95 11.03 24.69
C ALA A 8 -33.21 12.42 25.28
N ASN A 9 -32.38 12.87 26.24
CA ASN A 9 -32.51 14.21 26.82
C ASN A 9 -32.24 15.33 25.80
N LEU A 10 -31.22 15.18 24.95
CA LEU A 10 -30.93 16.15 23.90
C LEU A 10 -32.10 16.28 22.90
N SER A 11 -32.68 15.15 22.48
CA SER A 11 -33.83 15.12 21.56
C SER A 11 -35.06 15.83 22.14
N ARG A 12 -35.33 15.61 23.43
CA ARG A 12 -36.44 16.23 24.16
C ARG A 12 -36.25 17.74 24.31
N SER A 13 -35.03 18.19 24.60
CA SER A 13 -34.70 19.63 24.66
C SER A 13 -34.80 20.34 23.31
N LEU A 14 -34.69 19.61 22.20
CA LEU A 14 -34.87 20.12 20.83
C LEU A 14 -36.33 19.99 20.34
N GLY A 15 -37.28 19.61 21.21
CA GLY A 15 -38.70 19.50 20.87
C GLY A 15 -39.06 18.29 20.00
N ARG A 16 -38.20 17.26 19.95
CA ARG A 16 -38.45 16.02 19.22
C ARG A 16 -38.80 14.90 20.21
N GLU A 17 -40.02 14.35 20.11
CA GLU A 17 -40.51 13.31 21.03
C GLU A 17 -39.84 11.94 20.83
N ALA A 18 -39.23 11.70 19.67
CA ALA A 18 -38.46 10.50 19.37
C ALA A 18 -37.22 10.84 18.52
N VAL A 19 -36.12 10.11 18.75
CA VAL A 19 -34.97 10.13 17.85
C VAL A 19 -35.42 9.51 16.53
N PRO A 20 -35.43 10.23 15.40
CA PRO A 20 -35.79 9.64 14.12
C PRO A 20 -34.78 8.53 13.81
N THR A 21 -35.26 7.32 13.60
CA THR A 21 -34.44 6.22 13.09
C THR A 21 -34.08 6.57 11.65
N VAL A 22 -32.90 7.15 11.45
CA VAL A 22 -32.38 7.39 10.11
C VAL A 22 -32.09 6.02 9.51
N THR A 23 -32.99 5.54 8.66
CA THR A 23 -32.75 4.35 7.86
C THR A 23 -31.83 4.78 6.72
N PRO A 24 -30.61 4.23 6.63
CA PRO A 24 -29.69 4.58 5.56
C PRO A 24 -30.34 4.26 4.20
N ASP A 25 -30.39 5.26 3.32
CA ASP A 25 -30.97 5.12 1.99
C ASP A 25 -30.03 4.28 1.12
N ALA A 26 -30.54 3.21 0.51
CA ALA A 26 -29.77 2.37 -0.41
C ALA A 26 -29.16 3.16 -1.58
N ALA A 27 -29.74 4.31 -1.95
CA ALA A 27 -29.27 5.14 -3.06
C ALA A 27 -27.96 5.89 -2.78
N THR A 28 -27.62 6.18 -1.52
CA THR A 28 -26.40 6.93 -1.15
C THR A 28 -25.37 6.09 -0.39
N HIS A 29 -25.76 4.89 0.05
CA HIS A 29 -24.89 4.01 0.83
C HIS A 29 -24.14 3.01 -0.06
N LEU A 30 -22.81 2.99 0.08
CA LEU A 30 -21.94 2.01 -0.59
C LEU A 30 -22.26 0.56 -0.18
N SER A 31 -22.78 0.34 1.03
CA SER A 31 -23.33 -0.94 1.51
C SER A 31 -24.23 -0.69 2.72
N LEU A 32 -25.32 -1.45 2.84
CA LEU A 32 -26.29 -1.31 3.94
C LEU A 32 -25.89 -2.12 5.18
N ASN A 33 -25.03 -3.13 5.02
CA ASN A 33 -24.50 -3.94 6.10
C ASN A 33 -23.18 -4.63 5.68
N ALA A 34 -22.51 -5.26 6.64
CA ALA A 34 -21.22 -5.93 6.43
C ALA A 34 -21.29 -7.10 5.43
N ALA A 35 -22.40 -7.85 5.40
CA ALA A 35 -22.56 -8.97 4.47
C ALA A 35 -22.64 -8.49 3.00
N MET A 36 -23.37 -7.41 2.74
CA MET A 36 -23.45 -6.79 1.41
C MET A 36 -22.11 -6.17 0.99
N ALA A 37 -21.37 -5.58 1.92
CA ALA A 37 -20.02 -5.07 1.64
C ALA A 37 -19.06 -6.20 1.26
N GLN A 38 -19.14 -7.33 1.96
CA GLN A 38 -18.33 -8.52 1.67
C GLN A 38 -18.68 -9.12 0.30
N GLU A 39 -19.97 -9.28 -0.01
CA GLU A 39 -20.42 -9.81 -1.31
C GLU A 39 -19.93 -8.93 -2.46
N ARG A 40 -20.05 -7.61 -2.33
CA ARG A 40 -19.52 -6.66 -3.34
C ARG A 40 -18.01 -6.74 -3.46
N ALA A 41 -17.28 -6.88 -2.35
CA ALA A 41 -15.83 -7.02 -2.40
C ALA A 41 -15.41 -8.30 -3.15
N LEU A 42 -16.14 -9.40 -2.97
CA LEU A 42 -15.91 -10.64 -3.71
C LEU A 42 -16.19 -10.47 -5.21
N GLN A 43 -17.30 -9.84 -5.58
CA GLN A 43 -17.63 -9.55 -6.98
C GLN A 43 -16.59 -8.67 -7.66
N VAL A 44 -16.08 -7.65 -6.96
CA VAL A 44 -15.00 -6.80 -7.47
C VAL A 44 -13.70 -7.59 -7.64
N ALA A 45 -13.35 -8.45 -6.67
CA ALA A 45 -12.16 -9.28 -6.78
C ALA A 45 -12.24 -10.26 -7.97
N GLU A 46 -13.42 -10.80 -8.25
CA GLU A 46 -13.69 -11.66 -9.41
C GLU A 46 -13.56 -10.88 -10.72
N ASP A 47 -14.24 -9.72 -10.86
CA ASP A 47 -14.13 -8.85 -12.05
C ASP A 47 -12.69 -8.39 -12.29
N MET A 48 -11.96 -8.04 -11.22
CA MET A 48 -10.54 -7.70 -11.29
C MET A 48 -9.69 -8.88 -11.79
N SER A 49 -10.02 -10.10 -11.40
CA SER A 49 -9.30 -11.30 -11.85
C SER A 49 -9.56 -11.59 -13.32
N GLU A 50 -10.81 -11.49 -13.76
CA GLU A 50 -11.21 -11.69 -15.16
C GLU A 50 -10.59 -10.64 -16.09
N ARG A 51 -10.51 -9.38 -15.61
CA ARG A 51 -10.01 -8.23 -16.37
C ARG A 51 -8.58 -7.84 -16.05
N ALA A 52 -7.84 -8.68 -15.32
CA ALA A 52 -6.51 -8.34 -14.81
C ALA A 52 -5.56 -7.88 -15.93
N ASP A 53 -5.56 -8.57 -17.08
CA ASP A 53 -4.70 -8.21 -18.20
C ASP A 53 -5.07 -6.87 -18.85
N GLU A 54 -6.36 -6.57 -18.96
CA GLU A 54 -6.89 -5.28 -19.47
C GLU A 54 -6.52 -4.14 -18.51
N LEU A 55 -6.74 -4.34 -17.21
CA LEU A 55 -6.43 -3.36 -16.17
C LEU A 55 -4.92 -3.07 -16.11
N MET A 56 -4.08 -4.09 -16.20
CA MET A 56 -2.62 -3.93 -16.25
C MET A 56 -2.15 -3.23 -17.53
N ALA A 57 -2.77 -3.51 -18.68
CA ALA A 57 -2.47 -2.81 -19.93
C ALA A 57 -2.86 -1.32 -19.84
N ASN A 58 -3.98 -1.01 -19.21
CA ASN A 58 -4.40 0.36 -18.95
C ASN A 58 -3.44 1.08 -18.00
N LEU A 59 -2.98 0.41 -16.94
CA LEU A 59 -1.98 0.95 -16.01
C LEU A 59 -0.64 1.22 -16.71
N GLU A 60 -0.18 0.28 -17.53
CA GLU A 60 1.04 0.45 -18.32
C GLU A 60 0.92 1.65 -19.27
N ARG A 61 -0.20 1.77 -19.98
CA ARG A 61 -0.47 2.90 -20.87
C ARG A 61 -0.43 4.24 -20.13
N THR A 62 -1.15 4.36 -19.01
CA THR A 62 -1.20 5.62 -18.25
C THR A 62 0.15 5.97 -17.60
N ALA A 63 0.91 4.96 -17.15
CA ALA A 63 2.25 5.15 -16.63
C ALA A 63 3.22 5.66 -17.72
N VAL A 64 3.18 5.06 -18.92
CA VAL A 64 3.98 5.52 -20.07
C VAL A 64 3.58 6.94 -20.50
N GLU A 65 2.27 7.26 -20.52
CA GLU A 65 1.77 8.62 -20.78
C GLU A 65 2.27 9.63 -19.73
N ALA A 66 2.46 9.18 -18.48
CA ALA A 66 3.09 9.95 -17.41
C ALA A 66 4.63 9.94 -17.47
N ALA A 67 5.22 9.47 -18.58
CA ALA A 67 6.66 9.34 -18.83
C ALA A 67 7.39 8.38 -17.86
N TRP A 68 6.70 7.42 -17.27
CA TRP A 68 7.33 6.38 -16.47
C TRP A 68 7.96 5.31 -17.37
N ARG A 69 9.14 4.82 -16.98
CA ARG A 69 9.77 3.67 -17.62
C ARG A 69 9.11 2.39 -17.09
N VAL A 70 8.24 1.78 -17.88
CA VAL A 70 7.52 0.55 -17.50
C VAL A 70 8.24 -0.69 -18.00
N PHE A 71 8.34 -1.71 -17.15
CA PHE A 71 8.81 -3.05 -17.50
C PHE A 71 7.87 -4.09 -16.94
N ARG A 72 7.25 -4.88 -17.82
CA ARG A 72 6.32 -5.94 -17.47
C ARG A 72 6.95 -7.30 -17.73
N THR A 73 6.94 -8.17 -16.72
CA THR A 73 7.41 -9.55 -16.85
C THR A 73 6.58 -10.49 -15.98
N LYS A 74 6.53 -11.77 -16.38
CA LYS A 74 5.95 -12.86 -15.58
C LYS A 74 6.99 -13.59 -14.74
N SER A 75 8.27 -13.21 -14.86
CA SER A 75 9.42 -13.86 -14.20
C SER A 75 9.99 -12.96 -13.12
N LEU A 76 9.97 -13.45 -11.87
CA LEU A 76 10.59 -12.76 -10.73
C LEU A 76 12.08 -12.49 -10.96
N LYS A 77 12.78 -13.44 -11.59
CA LYS A 77 14.19 -13.31 -11.92
C LYS A 77 14.44 -12.16 -12.91
N ASP A 78 13.59 -12.02 -13.92
CA ASP A 78 13.74 -10.96 -14.92
C ASP A 78 13.42 -9.61 -14.31
N ALA A 79 12.44 -9.53 -13.42
CA ALA A 79 12.13 -8.32 -12.66
C ALA A 79 13.32 -7.88 -11.79
N ALA A 80 13.93 -8.82 -11.04
CA ALA A 80 15.11 -8.52 -10.23
C ALA A 80 16.32 -8.10 -11.07
N ASN A 81 16.55 -8.77 -12.21
CA ASN A 81 17.61 -8.39 -13.16
C ASN A 81 17.38 -7.01 -13.74
N TYR A 82 16.14 -6.66 -14.08
CA TYR A 82 15.81 -5.34 -14.60
C TYR A 82 16.07 -4.25 -13.56
N ILE A 83 15.74 -4.48 -12.29
CA ILE A 83 16.10 -3.55 -11.20
C ILE A 83 17.63 -3.36 -11.13
N ARG A 84 18.41 -4.44 -11.28
CA ARG A 84 19.88 -4.35 -11.31
C ARG A 84 20.38 -3.54 -12.50
N GLU A 85 19.79 -3.71 -13.67
CA GLU A 85 20.13 -2.93 -14.86
C GLU A 85 19.82 -1.45 -14.65
N VAL A 86 18.65 -1.11 -14.12
CA VAL A 86 18.30 0.27 -13.79
C VAL A 86 19.30 0.86 -12.79
N ALA A 87 19.64 0.13 -11.73
CA ALA A 87 20.60 0.58 -10.73
C ALA A 87 21.99 0.82 -11.34
N ARG A 88 22.43 -0.06 -12.24
CA ARG A 88 23.70 0.10 -12.97
C ARG A 88 23.65 1.30 -13.93
N ASP A 89 22.57 1.45 -14.68
CA ASP A 89 22.43 2.49 -15.70
C ASP A 89 22.45 3.91 -15.09
N ILE A 90 21.99 4.06 -13.85
CA ILE A 90 22.06 5.33 -13.10
C ILE A 90 23.30 5.41 -12.18
N GLU A 91 24.19 4.41 -12.24
CA GLU A 91 25.40 4.30 -11.40
C GLU A 91 25.12 4.36 -9.88
N ALA A 92 23.99 3.80 -9.46
CA ALA A 92 23.59 3.76 -8.06
C ALA A 92 24.63 3.01 -7.20
N ARG A 93 24.91 3.53 -6.00
CA ARG A 93 25.75 2.90 -4.99
C ARG A 93 24.95 2.47 -3.78
N THR A 94 23.80 3.09 -3.56
CA THR A 94 22.96 2.91 -2.39
C THR A 94 21.51 2.73 -2.80
N MET A 95 20.87 1.72 -2.25
CA MET A 95 19.47 1.40 -2.52
C MET A 95 18.75 1.07 -1.22
N LEU A 96 17.49 1.48 -1.14
CA LEU A 96 16.58 1.13 -0.06
C LEU A 96 15.33 0.50 -0.63
N ARG A 97 14.80 -0.50 0.08
CA ARG A 97 13.48 -1.05 -0.24
C ARG A 97 12.57 -1.08 0.96
N THR A 98 11.27 -0.96 0.74
CA THR A 98 10.28 -1.24 1.77
C THR A 98 10.22 -2.74 2.05
N GLN A 99 9.73 -3.09 3.25
CA GLN A 99 9.34 -4.45 3.55
C GLN A 99 7.96 -4.69 2.92
N HIS A 100 7.93 -5.45 1.82
CA HIS A 100 6.72 -5.75 1.06
C HIS A 100 6.84 -7.15 0.47
N ALA A 101 5.77 -7.94 0.54
CA ALA A 101 5.80 -9.36 0.17
C ALA A 101 6.26 -9.60 -1.28
N ALA A 102 5.79 -8.77 -2.21
CA ALA A 102 6.23 -8.81 -3.61
C ALA A 102 7.76 -8.60 -3.77
N LEU A 103 8.37 -7.74 -2.95
CA LEU A 103 9.82 -7.48 -3.00
C LEU A 103 10.62 -8.58 -2.30
N ASP A 104 10.06 -9.18 -1.24
CA ASP A 104 10.67 -10.34 -0.58
C ASP A 104 10.70 -11.55 -1.52
N ALA A 105 9.65 -11.75 -2.32
CA ALA A 105 9.60 -12.82 -3.33
C ALA A 105 10.63 -12.66 -4.46
N LEU A 106 11.04 -11.42 -4.78
CA LEU A 106 12.06 -11.15 -5.80
C LEU A 106 13.49 -11.54 -5.37
N ASN A 107 13.75 -11.66 -4.06
CA ASN A 107 15.08 -11.91 -3.50
C ASN A 107 16.15 -10.96 -4.10
N ILE A 108 15.88 -9.66 -4.02
CA ILE A 108 16.69 -8.60 -4.65
C ILE A 108 18.11 -8.61 -4.07
N GLU A 109 18.26 -8.95 -2.79
CA GLU A 109 19.53 -9.07 -2.07
C GLU A 109 20.49 -10.03 -2.78
N GLU A 110 20.00 -11.19 -3.20
CA GLU A 110 20.79 -12.15 -3.97
C GLU A 110 21.25 -11.56 -5.30
N THR A 111 20.34 -10.89 -6.00
CA THR A 111 20.59 -10.30 -7.32
C THR A 111 21.59 -9.15 -7.27
N MET A 112 21.68 -8.45 -6.14
CA MET A 112 22.62 -7.36 -5.90
C MET A 112 23.96 -7.82 -5.31
N ARG A 113 24.14 -9.10 -4.96
CA ARG A 113 25.46 -9.56 -4.48
C ARG A 113 26.54 -9.35 -5.54
N GLY A 114 27.68 -8.82 -5.09
CA GLY A 114 28.84 -8.62 -5.97
C GLY A 114 28.75 -7.42 -6.92
N THR A 115 27.67 -6.64 -6.89
CA THR A 115 27.55 -5.41 -7.71
C THR A 115 28.23 -4.19 -7.07
N GLY A 116 28.59 -4.29 -5.78
CA GLY A 116 29.13 -3.16 -5.01
C GLY A 116 28.05 -2.19 -4.50
N ILE A 117 26.77 -2.47 -4.78
CA ILE A 117 25.64 -1.66 -4.34
C ILE A 117 25.23 -2.06 -2.92
N SER A 118 25.11 -1.08 -2.02
CA SER A 118 24.58 -1.28 -0.68
C SER A 118 23.05 -1.26 -0.72
N LEU A 119 22.42 -2.42 -0.54
CA LEU A 119 20.96 -2.56 -0.41
C LEU A 119 20.57 -2.71 1.06
N GLU A 120 19.67 -1.88 1.54
CA GLU A 120 19.11 -1.97 2.90
C GLU A 120 17.57 -2.04 2.88
N VAL A 121 17.01 -2.80 3.81
CA VAL A 121 15.55 -2.94 3.97
C VAL A 121 15.07 -1.96 5.03
N MET A 122 14.08 -1.14 4.68
CA MET A 122 13.40 -0.25 5.61
C MET A 122 12.40 -1.05 6.47
N ALA A 123 12.93 -1.83 7.41
CA ALA A 123 12.16 -2.55 8.42
C ALA A 123 12.48 -1.97 9.81
N VAL A 124 11.43 -1.79 10.61
CA VAL A 124 11.57 -1.41 12.02
C VAL A 124 11.02 -2.57 12.84
N ASP A 125 11.83 -3.07 13.76
CA ASP A 125 11.40 -4.10 14.70
C ASP A 125 10.20 -3.61 15.51
N GLN A 126 9.08 -4.32 15.39
CA GLN A 126 7.83 -3.99 16.07
C GLN A 126 7.84 -4.38 17.54
N GLU A 127 8.80 -5.18 18.00
CA GLU A 127 8.92 -5.61 19.40
C GLU A 127 9.87 -4.72 20.21
N ALA A 128 10.67 -3.88 19.55
CA ALA A 128 11.61 -2.96 20.19
C ALA A 128 10.93 -1.87 21.05
N PRO A 129 11.62 -1.31 22.06
CA PRO A 129 11.13 -0.15 22.82
C PRO A 129 10.83 1.06 21.93
N VAL A 130 9.90 1.92 22.35
CA VAL A 130 9.43 3.09 21.57
C VAL A 130 10.58 4.03 21.20
N ASP A 131 11.45 4.38 22.16
CA ASP A 131 12.60 5.27 21.91
C ASP A 131 13.56 4.68 20.87
N THR A 132 13.78 3.37 20.92
CA THR A 132 14.62 2.65 19.95
C THR A 132 13.98 2.63 18.56
N LYS A 133 12.66 2.46 18.47
CA LYS A 133 11.90 2.52 17.21
C LYS A 133 11.96 3.91 16.60
N GLU A 134 11.79 4.96 17.38
CA GLU A 134 11.85 6.34 16.88
C GLU A 134 13.26 6.70 16.39
N ALA A 135 14.29 6.32 17.15
CA ALA A 135 15.68 6.48 16.74
C ALA A 135 15.96 5.75 15.41
N LYS A 136 15.50 4.49 15.28
CA LYS A 136 15.68 3.69 14.07
C LYS A 136 14.90 4.26 12.88
N ARG A 137 13.67 4.72 13.07
CA ARG A 137 12.88 5.42 12.05
C ARG A 137 13.59 6.69 11.58
N GLY A 138 14.17 7.45 12.50
CA GLY A 138 14.97 8.63 12.19
C GLY A 138 16.21 8.28 11.34
N GLU A 139 16.91 7.19 11.67
CA GLU A 139 18.04 6.69 10.90
C GLU A 139 17.62 6.27 9.48
N LEU A 140 16.58 5.43 9.36
CA LEU A 140 16.07 4.97 8.07
C LEU A 140 15.59 6.13 7.19
N ARG A 141 14.94 7.15 7.77
CA ARG A 141 14.57 8.37 7.06
C ARG A 141 15.79 9.12 6.53
N ARG A 142 16.85 9.28 7.33
CA ARG A 142 18.09 9.91 6.86
C ARG A 142 18.72 9.12 5.72
N LYS A 143 18.73 7.79 5.80
CA LYS A 143 19.22 6.92 4.72
C LYS A 143 18.35 7.07 3.46
N ALA A 144 17.04 7.14 3.59
CA ALA A 144 16.12 7.34 2.47
C ALA A 144 16.34 8.66 1.73
N ILE A 145 16.75 9.71 2.44
CA ILE A 145 17.05 11.02 1.83
C ILE A 145 18.33 10.96 0.98
N VAL A 146 19.32 10.16 1.37
CA VAL A 146 20.63 10.11 0.70
C VAL A 146 20.80 8.91 -0.22
N ALA A 147 19.83 7.99 -0.28
CA ALA A 147 19.91 6.84 -1.15
C ALA A 147 19.70 7.23 -2.62
N ASP A 148 20.41 6.55 -3.51
CA ASP A 148 20.28 6.78 -4.95
C ASP A 148 18.96 6.23 -5.50
N VAL A 149 18.46 5.12 -4.93
CA VAL A 149 17.20 4.48 -5.33
C VAL A 149 16.36 4.04 -4.14
N GLY A 150 15.07 4.36 -4.18
CA GLY A 150 14.04 3.78 -3.33
C GLY A 150 13.16 2.80 -4.12
N ILE A 151 12.95 1.58 -3.59
CA ILE A 151 12.05 0.57 -4.15
C ILE A 151 10.86 0.40 -3.22
N THR A 152 9.65 0.52 -3.77
CA THR A 152 8.40 0.38 -3.04
C THR A 152 7.49 -0.63 -3.74
N GLY A 153 6.88 -1.52 -2.96
CA GLY A 153 5.78 -2.36 -3.43
C GLY A 153 4.43 -1.66 -3.27
N VAL A 154 3.46 -2.08 -4.09
CA VAL A 154 2.04 -1.74 -3.98
C VAL A 154 1.24 -3.03 -3.91
N ASP A 155 0.17 -3.03 -3.12
CA ASP A 155 -0.79 -4.13 -2.99
C ASP A 155 -1.89 -4.04 -4.06
#